data_AF-A0A943BMA8-F1
#
_entry.id   AF-A0A943BMA8-F1
#
_cell.length_a   1.000
_cell.length_b   1.000
_cell.length_c   1.000
_cell.angle_alpha   90.00
_cell.angle_beta   90.00
_cell.angle_gamma   90.00
#
_symmetry.space_group_name_H-M   'P 1'
#
loop_
_entity.id
_entity.type
_entity.pdbx_description
1 polymer ?
#
loop_
_entity_poly.entity_id
_entity_poly.type
_entity_poly.pdbx_seq_one_letter_code
_entity_poly.pdbx_strand_id
1 'polypeptide(L)'
;MNAPEFLPLGSVVIVKGSTKKLMVISRAIAVPQNEVARYYDYGACLYPEGLLGDQLAYFNHDAIQKVVFEGYENEENELILETLKENLSKVSIKKGDPAPFDPALTGEEVPQDGESEHGGN
;
A
#
# COMPACT_ATOMS: atom_id res chain seq x y z
N MET A 1 6.01 16.96 -5.50
CA MET A 1 5.19 16.49 -4.35
C MET A 1 6.09 16.36 -3.12
N ASN A 2 5.58 16.51 -1.89
CA ASN A 2 6.40 16.29 -0.69
C ASN A 2 6.57 14.79 -0.46
N ALA A 3 7.83 14.34 -0.41
CA ALA A 3 8.17 12.97 -0.04
C ALA A 3 7.97 12.77 1.46
N PRO A 4 7.32 11.68 1.91
CA PRO A 4 7.29 11.32 3.33
C PRO A 4 8.67 10.86 3.79
N GLU A 5 8.84 10.72 5.11
CA GLU A 5 9.94 9.95 5.67
C GLU A 5 9.66 8.47 5.43
N PHE A 6 10.21 7.93 4.35
CA PHE A 6 9.93 6.55 3.97
C PHE A 6 10.58 5.56 4.95
N LEU A 7 9.76 4.69 5.53
CA LEU A 7 10.22 3.49 6.20
C LEU A 7 11.15 2.62 5.31
N PRO A 8 12.14 1.92 5.92
CA PRO A 8 12.96 0.93 5.23
C PRO A 8 12.13 -0.24 4.70
N LEU A 9 12.62 -0.93 3.68
CA LEU A 9 11.98 -2.16 3.19
C LEU A 9 12.04 -3.26 4.25
N GLY A 10 11.02 -4.11 4.28
CA GLY A 10 10.84 -5.11 5.34
C GLY A 10 10.18 -4.56 6.61
N SER A 11 9.91 -3.24 6.68
CA SER A 11 9.11 -2.68 7.77
C SER A 11 7.72 -3.32 7.81
N VAL A 12 7.27 -3.72 8.99
CA VAL A 12 5.94 -4.30 9.20
C VAL A 12 5.06 -3.25 9.85
N VAL A 13 3.92 -2.94 9.23
CA VAL A 13 3.00 -1.90 9.66
C VAL A 13 1.56 -2.42 9.78
N ILE A 14 0.74 -1.66 10.50
CA ILE A 14 -0.71 -1.76 10.49
C ILE A 14 -1.24 -0.42 9.99
N VAL A 15 -2.15 -0.48 9.01
CA VAL A 15 -2.80 0.71 8.44
C VAL A 15 -4.16 0.95 9.11
N LYS A 16 -4.62 2.21 9.09
CA LYS A 16 -5.91 2.61 9.67
C LYS A 16 -7.05 1.78 9.07
N GLY A 17 -7.90 1.22 9.94
CA GLY A 17 -9.06 0.42 9.54
C GLY A 17 -8.77 -1.05 9.24
N SER A 18 -7.50 -1.50 9.33
CA SER A 18 -7.13 -2.91 9.20
C SER A 18 -6.56 -3.46 10.51
N THR A 19 -6.75 -4.76 10.73
CA THR A 19 -6.07 -5.51 11.80
C THR A 19 -4.92 -6.38 11.27
N LYS A 20 -4.79 -6.49 9.94
CA LYS A 20 -3.76 -7.29 9.26
C LYS A 20 -2.43 -6.54 9.28
N LYS A 21 -1.33 -7.28 9.39
CA LYS A 21 0.03 -6.74 9.27
C LYS A 21 0.45 -6.74 7.80
N LEU A 22 1.04 -5.64 7.36
CA LEU A 22 1.57 -5.48 6.02
C LEU A 22 3.07 -5.27 6.10
N MET A 23 3.84 -5.98 5.26
CA MET A 23 5.27 -5.77 5.13
C MET A 23 5.56 -4.92 3.89
N VAL A 24 6.20 -3.77 4.10
CA VAL A 24 6.60 -2.85 3.02
C VAL A 24 7.65 -3.51 2.15
N ILE A 25 7.37 -3.65 0.86
CA ILE A 25 8.30 -4.24 -0.12
C ILE A 25 8.61 -3.32 -1.30
N SER A 26 7.95 -2.16 -1.39
CA SER A 26 8.24 -1.15 -2.40
C SER A 26 7.85 0.26 -1.92
N ARG A 27 8.53 1.26 -2.48
CA ARG A 27 8.37 2.70 -2.16
C ARG A 27 8.11 3.48 -3.44
N ALA A 28 7.35 4.57 -3.31
CA ALA A 28 7.14 5.55 -4.36
C ALA A 28 6.64 4.97 -5.71
N ILE A 29 5.48 4.32 -5.68
CA ILE A 29 4.96 3.52 -6.80
C ILE A 29 3.93 4.32 -7.59
N ALA A 30 4.02 4.27 -8.91
CA ALA A 30 2.97 4.75 -9.80
C ALA A 30 2.19 3.55 -10.37
N VAL A 31 0.91 3.44 -10.03
CA VAL A 31 0.02 2.36 -10.46
C VAL A 31 -0.96 2.90 -11.52
N PRO A 32 -1.07 2.29 -12.71
CA PRO A 32 -2.08 2.66 -13.69
C PRO A 32 -3.50 2.37 -13.15
N GLN A 33 -4.35 3.39 -13.07
CA GLN A 33 -5.76 3.26 -12.66
C GLN A 33 -6.65 4.10 -13.58
N ASN A 34 -7.60 3.48 -14.28
CA ASN A 34 -8.52 4.16 -15.20
C ASN A 34 -7.79 5.09 -16.18
N GLU A 35 -6.76 4.57 -16.86
CA GLU A 35 -5.91 5.29 -17.83
C GLU A 35 -5.04 6.43 -17.25
N VAL A 36 -5.09 6.67 -15.94
CA VAL A 36 -4.28 7.68 -15.24
C VAL A 36 -3.39 7.03 -14.19
N ALA A 37 -2.11 7.33 -14.19
CA ALA A 37 -1.20 6.87 -13.14
C ALA A 37 -1.55 7.52 -11.79
N ARG A 38 -1.65 6.69 -10.74
CA ARG A 38 -1.83 7.11 -9.35
C ARG A 38 -0.62 6.76 -8.53
N TYR A 39 -0.16 7.71 -7.75
CA TYR A 39 1.02 7.55 -6.91
C TYR A 39 0.64 7.05 -5.52
N TYR A 40 1.40 6.09 -4.99
CA TYR A 40 1.31 5.59 -3.62
C TYR A 40 2.69 5.63 -2.96
N ASP A 41 2.72 5.98 -1.67
CA ASP A 41 3.99 5.98 -0.93
C ASP A 41 4.56 4.56 -0.79
N TYR A 42 3.69 3.56 -0.60
CA TYR A 42 4.09 2.17 -0.32
C TYR A 42 3.34 1.14 -1.14
N GLY A 43 4.04 0.06 -1.45
CA GLY A 43 3.50 -1.24 -1.83
C GLY A 43 3.95 -2.29 -0.81
N ALA A 44 3.03 -3.15 -0.43
CA ALA A 44 3.23 -4.14 0.62
C ALA A 44 2.59 -5.48 0.30
N CYS A 45 3.08 -6.51 0.97
CA CYS A 45 2.45 -7.82 1.01
C CYS A 45 1.96 -8.14 2.43
N LEU A 46 1.23 -9.24 2.58
CA LEU A 46 0.76 -9.67 3.89
C LEU A 46 1.92 -10.20 4.75
N TYR A 47 1.79 -10.07 6.06
CA TYR A 47 2.69 -10.71 7.00
C TYR A 47 1.88 -11.58 7.99
N PRO A 48 2.24 -12.86 8.19
CA PRO A 48 3.47 -13.54 7.71
C PRO A 48 3.36 -14.22 6.33
N GLU A 49 2.23 -14.12 5.64
CA GLU A 49 1.92 -14.90 4.43
C GLU A 49 2.80 -14.55 3.23
N GLY A 50 3.25 -13.31 3.12
CA GLY A 50 3.99 -12.81 1.98
C GLY A 50 3.07 -12.41 0.82
N LEU A 51 3.58 -12.57 -0.40
CA LEU A 51 2.86 -12.21 -1.63
C LEU A 51 1.91 -13.35 -2.01
N LEU A 52 0.62 -13.04 -2.18
CA LEU A 52 -0.35 -13.98 -2.73
C LEU A 52 -0.54 -13.69 -4.23
N GLY A 53 0.04 -14.54 -5.08
CA GLY A 53 0.06 -14.31 -6.52
C GLY A 53 0.93 -13.09 -6.88
N ASP A 54 0.37 -12.14 -7.61
CA ASP A 54 0.99 -10.88 -8.01
C ASP A 54 0.37 -9.65 -7.29
N GLN A 55 -0.42 -9.89 -6.25
CA GLN A 55 -1.23 -8.84 -5.65
C GLN A 55 -0.48 -8.08 -4.55
N LEU A 56 -0.46 -6.75 -4.65
CA LEU A 56 0.14 -5.84 -3.67
C LEU A 56 -0.92 -4.97 -3.01
N ALA A 57 -0.76 -4.72 -1.71
CA ALA A 57 -1.48 -3.66 -1.02
C ALA A 57 -0.76 -2.32 -1.24
N TYR A 58 -1.49 -1.30 -1.68
CA TYR A 58 -0.95 0.05 -1.89
C TYR A 58 -1.51 1.01 -0.85
N PHE A 59 -0.65 1.80 -0.20
CA PHE A 59 -1.09 2.80 0.76
C PHE A 59 -0.14 3.99 0.86
N ASN A 60 -0.66 5.08 1.41
CA ASN A 60 0.11 6.29 1.69
C ASN A 60 0.62 6.29 3.14
N HIS A 61 1.69 7.02 3.40
CA HIS A 61 2.34 7.07 4.70
C HIS A 61 1.42 7.55 5.82
N ASP A 62 0.51 8.47 5.52
CA ASP A 62 -0.51 8.96 6.46
C ASP A 62 -1.58 7.91 6.82
N ALA A 63 -1.68 6.80 6.07
CA ALA A 63 -2.55 5.68 6.38
C ALA A 63 -1.95 4.75 7.44
N ILE A 64 -0.66 4.86 7.77
CA ILE A 64 -0.02 4.04 8.79
C ILE A 64 -0.62 4.40 10.16
N GLN A 65 -1.18 3.40 10.84
CA GLN A 65 -1.65 3.52 12.22
C GLN A 65 -0.52 3.17 13.20
N LYS A 66 0.27 2.14 12.88
CA LYS A 66 1.33 1.65 13.75
C LYS A 66 2.46 1.02 12.94
N VAL A 67 3.70 1.36 13.28
CA VAL A 67 4.89 0.58 12.88
C VAL A 67 5.09 -0.52 13.93
N VAL A 68 5.01 -1.78 13.49
CA VAL A 68 5.19 -2.97 14.34
C VAL A 68 6.66 -3.37 14.40
N PHE A 69 7.36 -3.23 13.27
CA PHE A 69 8.77 -3.50 13.13
C PHE A 69 9.34 -2.55 12.07
N GLU A 70 10.50 -1.97 12.37
CA GLU A 70 11.24 -1.16 11.41
C GLU A 70 12.18 -2.07 10.62
N GLY A 71 12.16 -1.90 9.29
CA GLY A 71 12.88 -2.76 8.36
C GLY A 71 14.40 -2.62 8.45
N TYR A 72 15.10 -3.30 7.54
CA TYR A 72 16.55 -3.25 7.50
C TYR A 72 17.02 -1.92 6.90
N GLU A 73 17.96 -1.27 7.60
CA GLU A 73 18.57 -0.02 7.18
C GLU A 73 20.11 -0.15 7.14
N ASN A 74 20.68 0.41 6.08
CA ASN A 74 22.11 0.55 5.84
C ASN A 74 22.35 1.77 4.92
N GLU A 75 23.61 2.01 4.56
CA GLU A 75 24.01 3.09 3.65
C GLU A 75 23.29 3.03 2.28
N GLU A 76 22.99 1.83 1.78
CA GLU A 76 22.22 1.67 0.53
C GLU A 76 20.76 2.13 0.68
N ASN A 77 20.14 1.85 1.84
CA ASN A 77 18.81 2.36 2.16
C ASN A 77 18.81 3.88 2.20
N GLU A 78 19.76 4.48 2.93
CA GLU A 78 19.90 5.94 3.06
C GLU A 78 20.02 6.62 1.68
N LEU A 79 20.90 6.11 0.81
CA LEU A 79 21.11 6.65 -0.53
C LEU A 79 19.84 6.60 -1.40
N ILE A 80 19.09 5.50 -1.34
CA ILE A 80 17.81 5.38 -2.06
C ILE A 80 16.78 6.37 -1.50
N LEU A 81 16.72 6.56 -0.19
CA LEU A 81 15.78 7.50 0.43
C LEU A 81 16.05 8.96 0.02
N GLU A 82 17.32 9.37 0.00
CA GLU A 82 17.73 10.69 -0.49
C GLU A 82 17.35 10.86 -1.97
N THR A 83 17.69 9.87 -2.80
CA THR A 83 17.37 9.87 -4.23
C THR A 83 15.87 9.98 -4.48
N LEU A 84 15.04 9.26 -3.72
CA LEU A 84 13.58 9.34 -3.81
C LEU A 84 13.08 10.74 -3.42
N LYS A 85 13.58 11.31 -2.31
CA LYS A 85 13.18 12.64 -1.84
C LYS A 85 13.46 13.73 -2.88
N GLU A 86 14.64 13.70 -3.50
CA GLU A 86 15.01 14.63 -4.55
C GLU A 86 14.14 14.50 -5.79
N ASN A 87 13.90 13.27 -6.26
CA ASN A 87 13.18 13.05 -7.51
C ASN A 87 11.67 13.29 -7.38
N LEU A 88 11.05 12.91 -6.25
CA LEU A 88 9.63 13.16 -6.02
C LEU A 88 9.28 14.65 -5.94
N SER A 89 10.23 15.51 -5.59
CA SER A 89 10.03 16.97 -5.67
C SER A 89 9.78 17.46 -7.10
N LYS A 90 10.34 16.76 -8.10
CA LYS A 90 10.31 17.11 -9.54
C LYS A 90 9.13 16.47 -10.29
N VAL A 91 8.45 15.51 -9.68
CA VAL A 91 7.34 14.77 -10.30
C VAL A 91 6.00 15.35 -9.86
N SER A 92 5.04 15.40 -10.80
CA SER A 92 3.66 15.80 -10.57
C SER A 92 2.73 14.65 -10.99
N ILE A 93 2.44 13.75 -10.04
CA ILE A 93 1.45 12.69 -10.17
C ILE A 93 0.49 12.82 -8.98
N LYS A 94 -0.81 12.64 -9.21
CA LYS A 94 -1.79 12.68 -8.12
C LYS A 94 -1.62 11.46 -7.22
N LYS A 95 -1.63 11.67 -5.90
CA LYS A 95 -1.78 10.58 -4.93
C LYS A 95 -3.07 9.80 -5.25
N GLY A 96 -2.97 8.48 -5.21
CA GLY A 96 -4.13 7.59 -5.20
C GLY A 96 -4.75 7.57 -3.81
N ASP A 97 -6.05 7.32 -3.77
CA ASP A 97 -6.72 6.95 -2.52
C ASP A 97 -6.36 5.48 -2.26
N PRO A 98 -5.83 5.12 -1.07
CA PRO A 98 -5.55 3.73 -0.76
C PRO A 98 -6.83 2.94 -0.99
N ALA A 99 -6.77 1.94 -1.88
CA ALA A 99 -7.87 1.01 -2.01
C ALA A 99 -8.13 0.38 -0.63
N PRO A 100 -9.40 0.16 -0.24
CA PRO A 100 -9.68 -0.67 0.92
C PRO A 100 -8.91 -1.96 0.75
N PHE A 101 -8.28 -2.42 1.81
CA PHE A 101 -7.58 -3.70 1.82
C PHE A 101 -8.53 -4.77 1.28
N ASP A 102 -8.23 -5.32 0.10
CA ASP A 102 -9.10 -6.26 -0.59
C ASP A 102 -9.18 -7.55 0.24
N PRO A 103 -10.34 -7.94 0.78
CA PRO A 103 -10.50 -9.20 1.53
C PRO A 103 -10.08 -10.43 0.73
N ALA A 104 -10.11 -10.36 -0.61
CA ALA A 104 -9.63 -11.41 -1.49
C ALA A 104 -8.12 -11.70 -1.30
N LEU A 105 -7.33 -10.71 -0.85
CA LEU A 105 -5.93 -10.89 -0.46
C LEU A 105 -5.77 -11.80 0.76
N THR A 106 -6.83 -12.04 1.54
CA THR A 106 -6.79 -12.90 2.74
C THR A 106 -7.49 -14.24 2.57
N GLY A 107 -8.07 -14.49 1.39
CA GLY A 107 -8.97 -15.63 1.19
C GLY A 107 -10.24 -15.55 2.04
N GLU A 108 -10.57 -14.37 2.59
CA GLU A 108 -11.85 -14.13 3.27
C GLU A 108 -12.87 -13.73 2.19
N GLU A 109 -13.87 -14.58 1.96
CA GLU A 109 -14.97 -14.28 1.04
C GLU A 109 -15.72 -13.03 1.49
N VAL A 110 -15.90 -12.08 0.57
CA VAL A 110 -16.84 -10.97 0.78
C VAL A 110 -18.24 -11.58 0.90
N PRO A 111 -18.99 -11.35 2.00
CA PRO A 111 -20.37 -11.78 2.09
C PRO A 111 -21.11 -11.21 0.88
N GLN A 112 -21.68 -12.08 0.05
CA GLN A 112 -22.59 -11.65 -1.00
C GLN A 112 -23.83 -11.10 -0.29
N ASP A 113 -23.91 -9.77 -0.17
CA ASP A 113 -25.11 -9.11 0.32
C ASP A 113 -26.25 -9.39 -0.66
N GLY A 114 -27.12 -10.32 -0.25
CA GLY A 114 -28.55 -10.38 -0.49
C GLY A 114 -29.02 -10.20 -1.93
N GLU A 115 -29.47 -11.31 -2.52
CA GLU A 115 -30.42 -11.31 -3.63
C GLU A 115 -31.55 -10.30 -3.35
N SER A 116 -31.61 -9.21 -4.12
CA SER A 116 -32.85 -8.47 -4.25
C SER A 116 -33.73 -9.27 -5.21
N GLU A 117 -34.62 -10.09 -4.67
CA GLU A 117 -35.77 -10.61 -5.40
C GLU A 117 -36.51 -9.42 -6.03
N HIS A 118 -36.35 -9.23 -7.35
CA HIS A 118 -37.28 -8.43 -8.13
C HIS A 118 -38.55 -9.26 -8.32
N GLY A 119 -39.43 -9.18 -7.32
CA GLY A 119 -40.85 -9.38 -7.54
C GLY A 119 -41.38 -8.28 -8.46
N GLY A 120 -42.01 -8.68 -9.55
CA GLY A 120 -42.63 -7.75 -10.50
C GLY A 120 -43.58 -8.50 -11.42
N ASN A 121 -44.85 -8.47 -11.02
CA ASN A 121 -46.04 -9.05 -11.65
C ASN A 121 -46.29 -8.53 -13.07
#